data_AF-A0A9J6RCY7-F1
#
_entry.id   AF-A0A9J6RCY7-F1
#
_cell.length_a   1.000
_cell.length_b   1.000
_cell.length_c   1.000
_cell.angle_alpha   90.00
_cell.angle_beta   90.00
_cell.angle_gamma   90.00
#
_symmetry.space_group_name_H-M   'P 1'
#
loop_
_entity.id
_entity.type
_entity.pdbx_description
1 polymer ?
#
loop_
_entity_poly.entity_id
_entity_poly.type
_entity_poly.pdbx_seq_one_letter_code
_entity_poly.pdbx_strand_id
1 'polypeptide(L)'
;MLHWIALLVFGLLSIAPFRVVVITVIGISVIAAIIKIPSLLVMAGIVTAVSILFPPLTLILSIIFFLMKISYIINHYKALLFGAGLITYLIYISINNYYADYFWSALRFGYYLPTPLIQRTVLQMVVSMLIIHLLLYFLYRNKYTTKEALIIMSTVPLFLLLLILPFILNQLEELKDFLDTDTFDEFEENQMGSTTYNPNPELHTVEGHYRTNSDGSVSYVRPHVRTNPDGFKSNNLR
;
A
#
# COMPACT_ATOMS: atom_id res chain seq x y z
N MET A 1 21.77 -29.16 -1.38
CA MET A 1 21.19 -28.51 -2.58
C MET A 1 20.24 -27.37 -2.25
N LEU A 2 19.21 -27.58 -1.40
CA LEU A 2 18.22 -26.55 -1.06
C LEU A 2 18.80 -25.21 -0.53
N HIS A 3 19.91 -25.26 0.23
CA HIS A 3 20.60 -24.07 0.73
C HIS A 3 21.05 -23.14 -0.41
N TRP A 4 21.79 -23.67 -1.38
CA TRP A 4 22.30 -22.91 -2.53
C TRP A 4 21.17 -22.34 -3.41
N ILE A 5 20.09 -23.11 -3.59
CA ILE A 5 18.90 -22.63 -4.29
C ILE A 5 18.29 -21.43 -3.57
N ALA A 6 18.18 -21.49 -2.24
CA ALA A 6 17.65 -20.37 -1.46
C ALA A 6 18.52 -19.12 -1.56
N LEU A 7 19.86 -19.26 -1.56
CA LEU A 7 20.76 -18.13 -1.77
C LEU A 7 20.54 -17.50 -3.15
N LEU A 8 20.46 -18.32 -4.20
CA LEU A 8 20.28 -17.88 -5.57
C LEU A 8 18.94 -17.14 -5.74
N VAL A 9 17.85 -17.77 -5.33
CA VAL A 9 16.50 -17.18 -5.41
C VAL A 9 16.43 -15.86 -4.65
N PHE A 10 16.99 -15.81 -3.44
CA PHE A 10 16.98 -14.59 -2.64
C PHE A 10 17.83 -13.47 -3.25
N GLY A 11 19.02 -13.80 -3.78
CA GLY A 11 19.88 -12.84 -4.47
C GLY A 11 19.21 -12.26 -5.73
N LEU A 12 18.52 -13.09 -6.52
CA LEU A 12 17.75 -12.60 -7.67
C LEU A 12 16.56 -11.75 -7.25
N LEU A 13 15.86 -12.16 -6.19
CA LEU A 13 14.71 -11.42 -5.68
C LEU A 13 15.12 -10.04 -5.14
N SER A 14 16.35 -9.89 -4.66
CA SER A 14 16.83 -8.62 -4.11
C SER A 14 17.00 -7.53 -5.17
N ILE A 15 17.25 -7.91 -6.43
CA ILE A 15 17.35 -6.98 -7.56
C ILE A 15 16.05 -6.88 -8.37
N ALA A 16 15.02 -7.66 -8.01
CA ALA A 16 13.73 -7.66 -8.69
C ALA A 16 12.96 -6.34 -8.45
N PRO A 17 12.07 -5.94 -9.37
CA PRO A 17 11.24 -4.78 -9.16
C PRO A 17 10.22 -5.03 -8.04
N PHE A 18 9.80 -3.97 -7.34
CA PHE A 18 8.93 -4.05 -6.17
C PHE A 18 7.68 -4.92 -6.38
N ARG A 19 7.02 -4.77 -7.53
CA ARG A 19 5.83 -5.56 -7.87
C ARG A 19 6.11 -7.06 -7.87
N VAL A 20 7.24 -7.48 -8.44
CA VAL A 20 7.65 -8.89 -8.49
C VAL A 20 8.01 -9.39 -7.10
N VAL A 21 8.68 -8.58 -6.28
CA VAL A 21 8.99 -8.94 -4.89
C VAL A 21 7.71 -9.19 -4.09
N VAL A 22 6.74 -8.26 -4.14
CA VAL A 22 5.48 -8.39 -3.41
C VAL A 22 4.71 -9.65 -3.84
N ILE A 23 4.52 -9.86 -5.14
CA ILE A 23 3.80 -11.03 -5.67
C ILE A 23 4.51 -12.33 -5.28
N THR A 24 5.84 -12.37 -5.38
CA THR A 24 6.63 -13.56 -5.05
C THR A 24 6.58 -13.88 -3.56
N VAL A 25 6.72 -12.87 -2.70
CA VAL A 25 6.64 -13.04 -1.25
C VAL A 25 5.25 -13.54 -0.85
N ILE A 26 4.18 -12.95 -1.37
CA ILE A 26 2.81 -13.40 -1.12
C ILE A 26 2.61 -14.84 -1.62
N GLY A 27 3.00 -15.14 -2.86
CA GLY A 27 2.84 -16.47 -3.45
C GLY A 27 3.58 -17.56 -2.68
N ILE A 28 4.85 -17.33 -2.32
CA ILE A 28 5.63 -18.28 -1.52
C ILE A 28 5.01 -18.45 -0.13
N SER A 29 4.46 -17.38 0.46
CA SER A 29 3.80 -17.46 1.78
C SER A 29 2.54 -18.32 1.76
N VAL A 30 1.72 -18.15 0.72
CA VAL A 30 0.50 -18.97 0.54
C VAL A 30 0.88 -20.43 0.34
N ILE A 31 1.84 -20.73 -0.53
CA ILE A 31 2.32 -22.11 -0.76
C ILE A 31 2.87 -22.71 0.54
N ALA A 32 3.69 -21.97 1.29
CA ALA A 32 4.23 -22.43 2.56
C ALA A 32 3.13 -22.71 3.60
N ALA A 33 2.08 -21.88 3.63
CA ALA A 33 0.93 -22.06 4.50
C ALA A 33 0.12 -23.31 4.13
N ILE A 34 -0.13 -23.56 2.82
CA ILE A 34 -0.79 -24.79 2.37
C ILE A 34 -0.03 -26.02 2.86
N ILE A 35 1.30 -26.01 2.75
CA ILE A 35 2.14 -27.17 3.09
C ILE A 35 2.22 -27.42 4.59
N LYS A 36 2.42 -26.37 5.41
CA LYS A 36 2.80 -26.54 6.82
C LYS A 36 1.68 -26.20 7.80
N ILE A 37 0.76 -25.30 7.43
CA ILE A 37 -0.25 -24.77 8.33
C ILE A 37 -1.57 -24.51 7.57
N PRO A 38 -2.24 -25.52 6.99
CA PRO A 38 -3.49 -25.31 6.25
C PRO A 38 -4.59 -24.72 7.13
N SER A 39 -4.56 -24.99 8.44
CA SER A 39 -5.45 -24.38 9.43
C SER A 39 -5.34 -22.85 9.48
N LEU A 40 -4.19 -22.28 9.12
CA LEU A 40 -3.98 -20.84 9.04
C LEU A 40 -4.76 -20.21 7.88
N LEU A 41 -4.86 -20.90 6.74
CA LEU A 41 -5.65 -20.44 5.58
C LEU A 41 -7.14 -20.55 5.85
N VAL A 42 -7.58 -21.64 6.49
CA VAL A 42 -8.97 -21.80 6.91
C VAL A 42 -9.35 -20.70 7.92
N MET A 43 -8.50 -20.42 8.90
CA MET A 43 -8.73 -19.32 9.84
C MET A 43 -8.76 -17.96 9.14
N ALA A 44 -7.82 -17.66 8.25
CA ALA A 44 -7.83 -16.42 7.48
C ALA A 44 -9.15 -16.27 6.70
N GLY A 45 -9.59 -17.34 6.03
CA GLY A 45 -10.87 -17.36 5.33
C GLY A 45 -12.08 -17.19 6.25
N ILE A 46 -12.11 -17.84 7.40
CA ILE A 46 -13.19 -17.68 8.39
C ILE A 46 -13.22 -16.25 8.92
N VAL A 47 -12.06 -15.68 9.29
CA VAL A 47 -11.99 -14.29 9.75
C VAL A 47 -12.51 -13.37 8.66
N THR A 48 -12.01 -13.46 7.43
CA THR A 48 -12.49 -12.63 6.31
C THR A 48 -14.00 -12.79 6.07
N ALA A 49 -14.54 -14.01 6.11
CA ALA A 49 -15.97 -14.25 5.92
C ALA A 49 -16.83 -13.66 7.06
N VAL A 50 -16.41 -13.83 8.31
CA VAL A 50 -17.09 -13.24 9.48
C VAL A 50 -16.99 -11.72 9.46
N SER A 51 -15.89 -11.18 8.91
CA SER A 51 -15.69 -9.72 8.80
C SER A 51 -16.72 -9.04 7.92
N ILE A 52 -17.10 -9.72 6.82
CA ILE A 52 -18.11 -9.22 5.90
C ILE A 52 -19.50 -9.24 6.55
N LEU A 53 -19.77 -10.20 7.45
CA LEU A 53 -21.10 -10.40 8.02
C LEU A 53 -21.32 -9.65 9.34
N PHE A 54 -20.30 -9.59 10.20
CA PHE A 54 -20.35 -8.98 11.53
C PHE A 54 -19.00 -8.31 11.90
N PRO A 55 -18.75 -7.08 11.42
CA PRO A 55 -17.52 -6.34 11.67
C PRO A 55 -17.05 -6.32 13.14
N PRO A 56 -17.90 -6.04 14.16
CA PRO A 56 -17.44 -6.00 15.55
C PRO A 56 -17.01 -7.38 16.10
N LEU A 57 -17.57 -8.48 15.60
CA LEU A 57 -17.18 -9.84 16.02
C LEU A 57 -15.80 -10.23 15.49
N THR A 58 -15.36 -9.63 14.39
CA THR A 58 -14.05 -9.86 13.76
C THR A 58 -12.91 -9.60 14.72
N LEU A 59 -12.99 -8.51 15.49
CA LEU A 59 -11.93 -8.11 16.40
C LEU A 59 -11.75 -9.18 17.49
N ILE A 60 -12.84 -9.62 18.11
CA ILE A 60 -12.83 -10.69 19.12
C ILE A 60 -12.28 -11.99 18.53
N LEU A 61 -12.74 -12.36 17.33
CA LEU A 61 -12.33 -13.59 16.65
C LEU A 61 -10.84 -13.57 16.26
N SER A 62 -10.33 -12.43 15.78
CA SER A 62 -8.92 -12.23 15.44
C SER A 62 -8.03 -12.35 16.69
N ILE A 63 -8.46 -11.80 17.83
CA ILE A 63 -7.76 -11.95 19.11
C ILE A 63 -7.73 -13.41 19.56
N ILE A 64 -8.86 -14.13 19.48
CA ILE A 64 -8.93 -15.55 19.83
C ILE A 64 -7.97 -16.36 18.96
N PHE A 65 -7.98 -16.14 17.64
CA PHE A 65 -7.07 -16.85 16.74
C PHE A 65 -5.60 -16.48 16.95
N PHE A 66 -5.30 -15.22 17.28
CA PHE A 66 -3.96 -14.79 17.66
C PHE A 66 -3.48 -15.52 18.92
N LEU A 67 -4.31 -15.60 19.96
CA LEU A 67 -4.01 -16.33 21.19
C LEU A 67 -3.78 -17.83 20.93
N MET A 68 -4.58 -18.46 20.07
CA MET A 68 -4.37 -19.86 19.66
C MET A 68 -3.03 -20.07 18.96
N LYS A 69 -2.50 -19.07 18.27
CA LYS A 69 -1.22 -19.14 17.56
C LYS A 69 -0.01 -18.71 18.37
N ILE A 70 -0.21 -18.15 19.57
CA ILE A 70 0.90 -17.67 20.39
C ILE A 70 1.89 -18.79 20.75
N SER A 71 1.39 -20.01 20.97
CA SER A 71 2.24 -21.19 21.22
C SER A 71 3.19 -21.45 20.04
N TYR A 72 2.69 -21.38 18.81
CA TYR A 72 3.52 -21.54 17.61
C TYR A 72 4.55 -20.42 17.48
N ILE A 73 4.14 -19.17 17.75
CA ILE A 73 5.03 -18.00 17.70
C ILE A 73 6.16 -18.16 18.70
N ILE A 74 5.86 -18.52 19.95
CA ILE A 74 6.86 -18.70 21.01
C ILE A 74 7.82 -19.84 20.65
N ASN A 75 7.32 -20.95 20.12
CA ASN A 75 8.15 -22.10 19.76
C ASN A 75 9.10 -21.82 18.58
N HIS A 76 8.77 -20.85 17.72
CA HIS A 76 9.55 -20.55 16.51
C HIS A 76 9.96 -19.07 16.35
N TYR A 77 10.00 -18.32 17.45
CA TYR A 77 10.18 -16.86 17.43
C TYR A 77 11.46 -16.42 16.71
N LYS A 78 12.56 -17.20 16.79
CA LYS A 78 13.82 -16.91 16.09
C LYS A 78 13.63 -16.89 14.58
N ALA A 79 13.06 -17.96 14.03
CA ALA A 79 12.82 -18.07 12.59
C ALA A 79 11.80 -17.03 12.11
N LEU A 80 10.78 -16.72 12.92
CA LEU A 80 9.80 -15.67 12.61
C LEU A 80 10.43 -14.28 12.58
N LEU A 81 11.27 -13.93 13.57
CA LEU A 81 11.95 -12.63 13.65
C LEU A 81 12.92 -12.44 12.47
N PHE A 82 13.72 -13.45 12.17
CA PHE A 82 14.63 -13.39 11.03
C PHE A 82 13.90 -13.36 9.69
N GLY A 83 12.78 -14.10 9.55
CA GLY A 83 11.92 -14.01 8.38
C GLY A 83 11.33 -12.62 8.22
N ALA A 84 10.81 -12.01 9.29
CA ALA A 84 10.29 -10.65 9.28
C ALA A 84 11.37 -9.63 8.88
N GLY A 85 12.56 -9.72 9.46
CA GLY A 85 13.69 -8.86 9.10
C GLY A 85 14.11 -9.00 7.64
N LEU A 86 14.08 -10.23 7.10
CA LEU A 86 14.38 -10.51 5.70
C LEU A 86 13.32 -9.87 4.77
N ILE A 87 12.04 -10.00 5.10
CA ILE A 87 10.94 -9.41 4.32
C ILE A 87 11.06 -7.88 4.34
N THR A 88 11.28 -7.28 5.50
CA THR A 88 11.48 -5.83 5.63
C THR A 88 12.68 -5.37 4.82
N TYR A 89 13.80 -6.12 4.86
CA TYR A 89 14.97 -5.84 4.03
C TYR A 89 14.63 -5.88 2.54
N LEU A 90 13.94 -6.92 2.05
CA LEU A 90 13.52 -7.03 0.65
C LEU A 90 12.60 -5.88 0.22
N ILE A 91 11.63 -5.51 1.05
CA ILE A 91 10.71 -4.40 0.76
C ILE A 91 11.50 -3.09 0.71
N TYR A 92 12.35 -2.84 1.71
CA TYR A 92 13.16 -1.63 1.79
C TYR A 92 14.05 -1.46 0.57
N ILE A 93 14.83 -2.48 0.19
CA ILE A 93 15.68 -2.38 -1.00
C ILE A 93 14.84 -2.19 -2.26
N SER A 94 13.70 -2.86 -2.38
CA SER A 94 12.85 -2.79 -3.58
C SER A 94 12.25 -1.40 -3.78
N ILE A 95 11.81 -0.75 -2.69
CA ILE A 95 11.31 0.63 -2.73
C ILE A 95 12.43 1.61 -3.12
N ASN A 96 13.63 1.40 -2.58
CA ASN A 96 14.78 2.28 -2.82
C ASN A 96 15.56 1.93 -4.10
N ASN A 97 15.14 0.91 -4.85
CA ASN A 97 15.83 0.49 -6.06
C ASN A 97 15.22 1.15 -7.31
N TYR A 98 15.40 2.46 -7.41
CA TYR A 98 14.98 3.26 -8.57
C TYR A 98 15.47 2.68 -9.92
N TYR A 99 16.64 2.03 -9.90
CA TYR A 99 17.26 1.45 -11.08
C TYR A 99 16.83 0.01 -11.40
N ALA A 100 15.97 -0.61 -10.59
CA ALA A 100 15.50 -1.98 -10.84
C ALA A 100 14.76 -2.06 -12.18
N ASP A 101 13.79 -1.17 -12.41
CA ASP A 101 13.00 -1.19 -13.64
C ASP A 101 13.86 -0.92 -14.88
N TYR A 102 14.87 -0.05 -14.76
CA TYR A 102 15.82 0.20 -15.83
C TYR A 102 16.71 -1.03 -16.10
N PHE A 103 17.22 -1.69 -15.05
CA PHE A 103 18.03 -2.89 -15.18
C PHE A 103 17.26 -4.02 -15.87
N TRP A 104 16.01 -4.27 -15.45
CA TRP A 104 15.18 -5.32 -16.02
C TRP A 104 14.66 -5.01 -17.42
N SER A 105 14.37 -3.74 -17.74
CA SER A 105 14.02 -3.33 -19.10
C SER A 105 15.22 -3.45 -20.05
N ALA A 106 16.42 -3.13 -19.59
CA ALA A 106 17.64 -3.32 -20.38
C ALA A 106 17.87 -4.80 -20.71
N LEU A 107 17.68 -5.70 -19.73
CA LEU A 107 17.74 -7.15 -19.99
C LEU A 107 16.63 -7.64 -20.94
N ARG A 108 15.40 -7.12 -20.79
CA ARG A 108 14.25 -7.55 -21.61
C ARG A 108 14.34 -7.09 -23.06
N PHE A 109 14.85 -5.88 -23.29
CA PHE A 109 14.86 -5.24 -24.61
C PHE A 109 16.26 -5.13 -25.23
N GLY A 110 17.29 -5.63 -24.55
CA GLY A 110 18.67 -5.66 -25.06
C GLY A 110 19.38 -4.31 -25.04
N TYR A 111 19.00 -3.39 -24.13
CA TYR A 111 19.69 -2.11 -24.00
C TYR A 111 21.06 -2.27 -23.33
N TYR A 112 21.98 -1.37 -23.69
CA TYR A 112 23.28 -1.29 -23.03
C TYR A 112 23.13 -0.90 -21.55
N LEU A 113 23.71 -1.70 -20.67
CA LEU A 113 23.77 -1.40 -19.24
C LEU A 113 25.07 -0.65 -18.92
N PRO A 114 24.98 0.59 -18.39
CA PRO A 114 26.14 1.26 -17.83
C PRO A 114 26.89 0.38 -16.83
N THR A 115 28.21 0.28 -16.96
CA THR A 115 29.09 -0.47 -16.06
C THR A 115 28.86 -0.19 -14.56
N PRO A 116 28.60 1.05 -14.07
CA PRO A 116 28.32 1.27 -12.65
C PRO A 116 27.01 0.62 -12.18
N LEU A 117 25.99 0.48 -13.05
CA LEU A 117 24.73 -0.19 -12.70
C LEU A 117 24.93 -1.70 -12.55
N ILE A 118 25.74 -2.31 -13.41
CA ILE A 118 26.09 -3.73 -13.30
C ILE A 118 26.83 -3.99 -12.00
N GLN A 119 27.83 -3.17 -11.66
CA GLN A 119 28.59 -3.33 -10.41
C GLN A 119 27.70 -3.21 -9.18
N ARG A 120 26.80 -2.21 -9.14
CA ARG A 120 25.86 -2.01 -8.03
C ARG A 120 24.89 -3.19 -7.87
N THR A 121 24.33 -3.69 -8.96
CA THR A 121 23.37 -4.81 -8.94
C THR A 121 24.03 -6.12 -8.51
N VAL A 122 25.23 -6.41 -9.02
CA VAL A 122 26.01 -7.58 -8.60
C VAL A 122 26.39 -7.49 -7.12
N LEU A 123 26.86 -6.32 -6.66
CA LEU A 123 27.18 -6.11 -5.24
C LEU A 123 25.95 -6.33 -4.35
N GLN A 124 24.80 -5.78 -4.74
CA GLN A 124 23.54 -5.97 -4.02
C GLN A 124 23.15 -7.45 -3.96
N MET A 125 23.23 -8.18 -5.07
CA MET A 125 22.95 -9.61 -5.12
C MET A 125 23.87 -10.41 -4.17
N VAL A 126 25.18 -10.13 -4.18
CA VAL A 126 26.16 -10.79 -3.31
C VAL A 126 25.91 -10.46 -1.84
N VAL A 127 25.63 -9.20 -1.50
CA VAL A 127 25.30 -8.78 -0.13
C VAL A 127 24.03 -9.47 0.36
N SER A 128 22.98 -9.53 -0.48
CA SER A 128 21.74 -10.22 -0.13
C SER A 128 21.98 -11.72 0.09
N MET A 129 22.76 -12.38 -0.78
CA MET A 129 23.16 -13.78 -0.59
C MET A 129 23.89 -13.99 0.74
N LEU A 130 24.80 -13.09 1.09
CA LEU A 130 25.56 -13.17 2.34
C LEU A 130 24.62 -13.00 3.56
N ILE A 131 23.68 -12.06 3.51
CA ILE A 131 22.69 -11.84 4.58
C ILE A 131 21.89 -13.12 4.83
N ILE A 132 21.29 -13.72 3.80
CA ILE A 132 20.51 -14.95 3.99
C ILE A 132 21.40 -16.14 4.37
N HIS A 133 22.65 -16.20 3.88
CA HIS A 133 23.61 -17.23 4.28
C HIS A 133 23.89 -17.19 5.78
N LEU A 134 24.23 -16.01 6.33
CA LEU A 134 24.48 -15.82 7.75
C LEU A 134 23.25 -16.13 8.61
N LEU A 135 22.07 -15.69 8.15
CA LEU A 135 20.81 -15.92 8.83
C LEU A 135 20.48 -17.42 8.89
N LEU A 136 20.58 -18.12 7.77
CA LEU A 136 20.37 -19.57 7.71
C LEU A 136 21.40 -20.30 8.57
N TYR A 137 22.67 -19.89 8.54
CA TYR A 137 23.69 -20.46 9.41
C TYR A 137 23.36 -20.32 10.89
N PHE A 138 22.85 -19.14 11.30
CA PHE A 138 22.37 -18.93 12.66
C PHE A 138 21.19 -19.84 13.01
N LEU A 139 20.23 -20.01 12.09
CA LEU A 139 19.10 -20.91 12.30
C LEU A 139 19.54 -22.38 12.41
N TYR A 140 20.55 -22.80 11.66
CA TYR A 140 21.09 -24.17 11.75
C TYR A 140 21.70 -24.46 13.12
N ARG A 141 22.40 -23.47 13.70
CA ARG A 141 22.89 -23.57 15.09
C ARG A 141 21.77 -23.66 16.12
N ASN A 142 20.57 -23.22 15.79
CA ASN A 142 19.37 -23.28 16.63
C ASN A 142 18.48 -24.50 16.34
N LYS A 143 19.05 -25.59 15.79
CA LYS A 143 18.37 -26.87 15.51
C LYS A 143 17.34 -26.84 14.38
N TYR A 144 17.26 -25.77 13.59
CA TYR A 144 16.40 -25.74 12.41
C TYR A 144 17.10 -26.42 11.22
N THR A 145 16.35 -27.24 10.48
CA THR A 145 16.82 -27.72 9.16
C THR A 145 16.63 -26.64 8.09
N THR A 146 17.36 -26.70 6.97
CA THR A 146 17.18 -25.75 5.85
C THR A 146 15.73 -25.66 5.37
N LYS A 147 15.08 -26.82 5.19
CA LYS A 147 13.69 -26.88 4.73
C LYS A 147 12.76 -26.24 5.75
N GLU A 148 12.93 -26.58 7.01
CA GLU A 148 12.08 -26.06 8.07
C GLU A 148 12.24 -24.54 8.26
N ALA A 149 13.48 -24.05 8.31
CA ALA A 149 13.79 -22.63 8.42
C ALA A 149 13.12 -21.82 7.30
N LEU A 150 13.30 -22.25 6.04
CA LEU A 150 12.72 -21.57 4.88
C LEU A 150 11.19 -21.54 4.95
N ILE A 151 10.56 -22.68 5.24
CA ILE A 151 9.09 -22.73 5.32
C ILE A 151 8.58 -21.81 6.44
N ILE A 152 9.19 -21.83 7.63
CA ILE A 152 8.74 -20.96 8.74
C ILE A 152 8.94 -19.48 8.38
N MET A 153 10.11 -19.11 7.84
CA MET A 153 10.38 -17.74 7.43
C MET A 153 9.42 -17.25 6.35
N SER A 154 9.06 -18.13 5.40
CA SER A 154 8.09 -17.83 4.35
C SER A 154 6.66 -17.67 4.88
N THR A 155 6.29 -18.26 6.02
CA THR A 155 4.94 -18.06 6.59
C THR A 155 4.73 -16.71 7.27
N VAL A 156 5.81 -15.96 7.51
CA VAL A 156 5.77 -14.68 8.26
C VAL A 156 4.83 -13.64 7.65
N PRO A 157 4.79 -13.38 6.33
CA PRO A 157 3.88 -12.39 5.75
C PRO A 157 2.42 -12.70 6.06
N LEU A 158 2.06 -13.99 6.12
CA LEU A 158 0.71 -14.42 6.41
C LEU A 158 0.37 -14.24 7.89
N PHE A 159 1.31 -14.48 8.81
CA PHE A 159 1.13 -14.16 10.23
C PHE A 159 0.98 -12.66 10.46
N LEU A 160 1.78 -11.83 9.77
CA LEU A 160 1.64 -10.37 9.81
C LEU A 160 0.29 -9.92 9.25
N LEU A 161 -0.12 -10.48 8.11
CA LEU A 161 -1.42 -10.19 7.53
C LEU A 161 -2.55 -10.57 8.49
N LEU A 162 -2.51 -11.75 9.11
CA LEU A 162 -3.54 -12.21 10.04
C LEU A 162 -3.62 -11.33 11.31
N LEU A 163 -2.49 -10.76 11.74
CA LEU A 163 -2.42 -9.81 12.86
C LEU A 163 -3.08 -8.46 12.50
N ILE A 164 -2.82 -7.96 11.30
CA ILE A 164 -3.28 -6.62 10.86
C ILE A 164 -4.67 -6.69 10.22
N LEU A 165 -5.12 -7.88 9.79
CA LEU A 165 -6.42 -8.14 9.15
C LEU A 165 -7.61 -7.43 9.84
N PRO A 166 -7.84 -7.54 11.16
CA PRO A 166 -8.96 -6.87 11.82
C PRO A 166 -8.90 -5.34 11.69
N PHE A 167 -7.71 -4.74 11.66
CA PHE A 167 -7.53 -3.30 11.52
C PHE A 167 -7.75 -2.83 10.07
N ILE A 168 -7.28 -3.63 9.10
CA ILE A 168 -7.45 -3.33 7.66
C ILE A 168 -8.93 -3.34 7.29
N LEU A 169 -9.69 -4.29 7.82
CA LEU A 169 -11.11 -4.43 7.49
C LEU A 169 -11.95 -3.29 8.04
N ASN A 170 -11.71 -2.87 9.28
CA ASN A 170 -12.40 -1.70 9.85
C ASN A 170 -12.12 -0.44 9.03
N GLN A 171 -10.87 -0.23 8.58
CA GLN A 171 -10.53 0.89 7.71
C GLN A 171 -11.16 0.76 6.31
N LEU A 172 -11.30 -0.45 5.79
CA LEU A 172 -11.97 -0.68 4.51
C LEU A 172 -13.46 -0.38 4.57
N GLU A 173 -14.09 -0.65 5.71
CA GLU A 173 -15.49 -0.32 5.97
C GLU A 173 -15.69 1.19 6.11
N GLU A 174 -14.82 1.88 6.87
CA GLU A 174 -14.80 3.35 6.93
C GLU A 174 -14.55 4.00 5.55
N LEU A 175 -13.66 3.41 4.73
CA LEU A 175 -13.43 3.86 3.36
C LEU A 175 -14.61 3.54 2.43
N LYS A 176 -15.34 2.45 2.68
CA LYS A 176 -16.53 2.10 1.92
C LYS A 176 -17.69 3.03 2.26
N ASP A 177 -17.87 3.41 3.52
CA ASP A 177 -18.83 4.43 3.93
C ASP A 177 -18.47 5.82 3.36
N PHE A 178 -17.18 6.11 3.18
CA PHE A 178 -16.71 7.33 2.50
C PHE A 178 -16.85 7.29 0.97
N LEU A 179 -16.88 6.09 0.37
CA LEU A 179 -17.05 5.88 -1.07
C LEU A 179 -18.49 5.53 -1.44
N ASP A 180 -19.37 5.31 -0.46
CA ASP A 180 -20.79 5.13 -0.69
C ASP A 180 -21.33 6.45 -1.26
N THR A 181 -22.04 6.29 -2.37
CA THR A 181 -22.37 7.28 -3.40
C THR A 181 -23.11 8.52 -2.91
N ASP A 182 -23.55 8.55 -1.65
CA ASP A 182 -24.24 9.69 -1.04
C ASP A 182 -23.33 10.92 -0.87
N THR A 183 -21.99 10.75 -0.87
CA THR A 183 -21.04 11.87 -0.90
C THR A 183 -20.67 12.33 -2.32
N PHE A 184 -20.91 11.51 -3.36
CA PHE A 184 -20.65 11.92 -4.74
C PHE A 184 -21.79 12.79 -5.30
N ASP A 185 -23.03 12.59 -4.84
CA ASP A 185 -24.14 13.48 -5.17
C ASP A 185 -23.96 14.88 -4.52
N GLU A 186 -23.38 14.95 -3.31
CA GLU A 186 -23.11 16.23 -2.62
C GLU A 186 -21.87 16.97 -3.16
N PHE A 187 -20.91 16.25 -3.76
CA PHE A 187 -19.75 16.83 -4.45
C PHE A 187 -20.05 17.29 -5.88
N GLU A 188 -20.99 16.68 -6.59
CA GLU A 188 -21.49 17.23 -7.86
C GLU A 188 -22.34 18.49 -7.63
N GLU A 189 -23.11 18.56 -6.53
CA GLU A 189 -23.89 19.76 -6.22
C GLU A 189 -23.01 20.97 -5.82
N ASN A 190 -21.86 20.73 -5.17
CA ASN A 190 -20.97 21.81 -4.70
C ASN A 190 -19.78 22.14 -5.62
N GLN A 191 -19.51 21.36 -6.67
CA GLN A 191 -18.43 21.67 -7.63
C GLN A 191 -18.86 21.76 -9.09
N MET A 192 -20.10 21.44 -9.43
CA MET A 192 -20.66 21.91 -10.69
C MET A 192 -21.17 23.33 -10.47
N GLY A 193 -20.30 24.31 -10.71
CA GLY A 193 -20.73 25.61 -11.21
C GLY A 193 -21.57 25.32 -12.45
N SER A 194 -22.87 25.15 -12.22
CA SER A 194 -23.83 24.73 -13.20
C SER A 194 -23.78 25.72 -14.34
N THR A 195 -23.20 25.30 -15.47
CA THR A 195 -23.34 25.98 -16.76
C THR A 195 -24.74 25.75 -17.34
N THR A 196 -25.68 25.31 -16.51
CA THR A 196 -27.10 25.37 -16.83
C THR A 196 -27.48 26.83 -16.81
N TYR A 197 -27.66 27.39 -18.01
CA TYR A 197 -28.32 28.67 -18.23
C TYR A 197 -29.55 28.75 -17.31
N ASN A 198 -29.47 29.57 -16.26
CA ASN A 198 -30.61 29.87 -15.41
C ASN A 198 -31.36 31.03 -16.09
N PRO A 199 -32.55 30.80 -16.68
CA PRO A 199 -33.28 31.84 -17.38
C PRO A 199 -33.79 32.95 -16.45
N ASN A 200 -33.66 32.80 -15.12
CA ASN A 200 -34.09 33.81 -14.15
C ASN A 200 -33.14 33.88 -12.93
N PRO A 201 -31.95 34.51 -13.07
CA PRO A 201 -31.00 34.63 -11.98
C PRO A 201 -31.56 35.52 -10.86
N GLU A 202 -31.35 35.10 -9.61
CA GLU A 202 -31.73 35.91 -8.44
C GLU A 202 -31.04 37.29 -8.50
N LEU A 203 -31.85 38.34 -8.30
CA LEU A 203 -31.42 39.73 -8.29
C LEU A 203 -31.08 40.14 -6.85
N HIS A 204 -29.88 40.65 -6.64
CA HIS A 204 -29.48 41.22 -5.36
C HIS A 204 -29.14 42.69 -5.48
N THR A 205 -29.72 43.47 -4.57
CA THR A 205 -29.45 44.90 -4.45
C THR A 205 -28.14 45.10 -3.69
N VAL A 206 -27.19 45.77 -4.33
CA VAL A 206 -25.93 46.17 -3.71
C VAL A 206 -26.08 47.59 -3.19
N GLU A 207 -25.83 47.77 -1.90
CA GLU A 207 -25.79 49.09 -1.29
C GLU A 207 -24.58 49.89 -1.75
N GLY A 208 -24.74 51.21 -1.84
CA GLY A 208 -23.70 52.11 -2.33
C GLY A 208 -22.54 52.21 -1.35
N HIS A 209 -21.32 52.01 -1.84
CA HIS A 209 -20.11 51.97 -1.05
C HIS A 209 -18.96 52.71 -1.73
N TYR A 210 -17.98 53.15 -0.95
CA TYR A 210 -16.75 53.74 -1.47
C TYR A 210 -15.78 52.63 -1.87
N ARG A 211 -15.19 52.74 -3.07
CA ARG A 211 -14.12 51.84 -3.53
C ARG A 211 -12.85 52.65 -3.83
N THR A 212 -11.70 52.05 -3.54
CA THR A 212 -10.40 52.61 -3.91
C THR A 212 -10.01 52.05 -5.28
N ASN A 213 -9.74 52.93 -6.24
CA ASN A 213 -9.31 52.58 -7.59
C ASN A 213 -7.82 52.19 -7.58
N SER A 214 -7.38 51.57 -8.67
CA SER A 214 -6.00 51.11 -8.84
C SER A 214 -4.96 52.25 -8.83
N ASP A 215 -5.39 53.48 -9.06
CA ASP A 215 -4.57 54.70 -8.97
C ASP A 215 -4.55 55.32 -7.56
N GLY A 216 -5.21 54.69 -6.59
CA GLY A 216 -5.30 55.16 -5.20
C GLY A 216 -6.41 56.19 -4.94
N SER A 217 -7.16 56.61 -5.96
CA SER A 217 -8.31 57.52 -5.78
C SER A 217 -9.51 56.78 -5.18
N VAL A 218 -10.32 57.45 -4.36
CA VAL A 218 -11.55 56.87 -3.81
C VAL A 218 -12.75 57.37 -4.60
N SER A 219 -13.59 56.45 -5.07
CA SER A 219 -14.81 56.75 -5.82
C SER A 219 -16.03 56.11 -5.15
N TYR A 220 -17.14 56.86 -5.08
CA TYR A 220 -18.40 56.34 -4.56
C TYR A 220 -19.15 55.56 -5.63
N VAL A 221 -19.41 54.28 -5.37
CA VAL A 221 -20.26 53.44 -6.19
C VAL A 221 -21.69 53.59 -5.71
N ARG A 222 -22.57 54.05 -6.60
CA ARG A 222 -23.99 54.20 -6.28
C ARG A 222 -24.64 52.82 -6.08
N PRO A 223 -25.69 52.74 -5.22
CA PRO A 223 -26.46 51.51 -5.10
C PRO A 223 -26.98 51.06 -6.46
N HIS A 224 -26.88 49.77 -6.75
CA HIS A 224 -27.34 49.18 -8.01
C HIS A 224 -27.77 47.73 -7.77
N VAL A 225 -28.62 47.21 -8.64
CA VAL A 225 -29.04 45.81 -8.61
C VAL A 225 -28.16 45.02 -9.57
N ARG A 226 -27.66 43.87 -9.13
CA ARG A 226 -26.90 42.94 -9.97
C ARG A 226 -27.56 41.56 -9.94
N THR A 227 -27.35 40.78 -11.00
CA THR A 227 -27.74 39.37 -11.05
C THR A 227 -26.59 38.50 -10.57
N ASN A 228 -26.89 37.32 -10.03
CA ASN A 228 -25.85 36.33 -9.75
C ASN A 228 -25.07 35.96 -11.02
N PRO A 229 -23.74 35.75 -10.92
CA PRO A 229 -22.92 35.41 -12.07
C PRO A 229 -23.37 34.07 -12.65
N ASP A 230 -23.79 34.09 -13.90
CA ASP A 230 -24.35 32.98 -14.67
C ASP A 230 -23.30 32.00 -15.22
N GLY A 231 -22.08 32.02 -14.67
CA GLY A 231 -20.96 31.17 -15.11
C GLY A 231 -20.32 31.59 -16.46
N PHE A 232 -20.90 32.54 -17.20
CA PHE A 232 -20.34 33.03 -18.46
C PHE A 232 -19.58 34.34 -18.26
N LYS A 233 -18.25 34.30 -18.43
CA LYS A 233 -17.39 35.49 -18.26
C LYS A 233 -17.75 36.66 -19.19
N SER A 234 -18.39 36.39 -20.34
CA SER A 234 -18.81 37.42 -21.29
C SER A 234 -19.99 38.27 -20.82
N ASN A 235 -20.84 37.75 -19.93
CA ASN A 235 -22.02 38.47 -19.43
C ASN A 235 -21.73 39.33 -18.19
N ASN A 236 -20.61 39.08 -17.51
CA ASN A 236 -20.23 39.78 -16.27
C ASN A 236 -19.33 41.01 -16.52
N LEU A 237 -19.22 41.47 -17.78
CA LEU A 237 -18.47 42.67 -18.14
C LEU A 237 -19.42 43.74 -18.67
N ARG A 238 -19.90 44.58 -17.75
CA ARG A 238 -20.25 45.96 -18.07
C ARG A 238 -20.01 46.88 -16.88
#